data_AF-J3LYL8-F1
#
_entry.id   AF-J3LYL8-F1
#
_cell.length_a   1.000
_cell.length_b   1.000
_cell.length_c   1.000
_cell.angle_alpha   90.00
_cell.angle_beta   90.00
_cell.angle_gamma   90.00
#
_symmetry.space_group_name_H-M   'P 1'
#
loop_
_entity.id
_entity.type
_entity.pdbx_description
1 polymer ?
#
loop_
_entity_poly.entity_id
_entity_poly.type
_entity_poly.pdbx_seq_one_letter_code
_entity_poly.pdbx_strand_id
1 'polypeptide(L)'
;MVNLTLRLLSRPDVVHLPTIFTSLGLEYDDKVLPSIGNEVLKAVVAQFNADQLLTDRPHVSALVRDALIRRAREFNIILDDVAITHLSYGIEFSQAVEKKQVAQQEAERSKFLVAKAEQERRAAIVRAEGESESARLISEATAAAGTGLIELRRIEAAKEIAAELARSPNVAYVPSGDNGRMLLGLNAAGFGR
;
A
#
# COMPACT_ATOMS: atom_id res chain seq x y z
N MET A 1 20.87 -7.11 -17.70
CA MET A 1 21.43 -8.44 -18.00
C MET A 1 21.04 -9.39 -16.87
N VAL A 2 20.56 -10.60 -17.17
CA VAL A 2 20.18 -11.61 -16.16
C VAL A 2 21.34 -12.59 -16.02
N ASN A 3 21.83 -12.76 -14.80
CA ASN A 3 22.83 -13.78 -14.45
C ASN A 3 22.09 -14.95 -13.82
N LEU A 4 22.27 -16.14 -14.38
CA LEU A 4 21.62 -17.34 -13.88
C LEU A 4 22.65 -18.46 -13.74
N THR A 5 22.68 -19.05 -12.55
CA THR A 5 23.53 -20.19 -12.21
C THR A 5 22.67 -21.42 -12.10
N LEU A 6 23.15 -22.51 -12.69
CA LEU A 6 22.42 -23.75 -12.82
C LEU A 6 23.28 -24.89 -12.28
N ARG A 7 22.65 -25.76 -11.48
CA ARG A 7 23.26 -26.97 -10.95
C ARG A 7 22.73 -28.15 -11.73
N LEU A 8 23.65 -28.99 -12.18
CA LEU A 8 23.39 -30.18 -12.96
C LEU A 8 23.88 -31.39 -12.19
N LEU A 9 23.05 -32.43 -12.13
CA LEU A 9 23.45 -33.77 -11.74
C LEU A 9 23.30 -34.67 -12.96
N SER A 10 24.40 -35.22 -13.43
CA SER A 10 24.44 -36.07 -14.61
C SER A 10 25.15 -37.38 -14.33
N ARG A 11 24.79 -38.40 -15.11
CA ARG A 11 25.45 -39.69 -15.16
C ARG A 11 25.56 -40.15 -16.62
N PRO A 12 26.66 -40.79 -17.01
CA PRO A 12 26.80 -41.30 -18.37
C PRO A 12 25.94 -42.56 -18.54
N ASP A 13 25.40 -42.77 -19.75
CA ASP A 13 24.70 -44.00 -20.07
C ASP A 13 25.68 -45.18 -20.18
N VAL A 14 25.44 -46.23 -19.39
CA VAL A 14 26.30 -47.42 -19.29
C VAL A 14 26.43 -48.15 -20.63
N VAL A 15 25.38 -48.12 -21.46
CA VAL A 15 25.35 -48.82 -22.75
C VAL A 15 26.26 -48.14 -23.78
N HIS A 16 26.38 -46.81 -23.71
CA HIS A 16 27.08 -45.99 -24.69
C HIS A 16 28.43 -45.46 -24.18
N LEU A 17 28.93 -45.97 -23.05
CA LEU A 17 30.22 -45.59 -22.45
C LEU A 17 31.40 -45.61 -23.44
N PRO A 18 31.56 -46.63 -24.32
CA PRO A 18 32.67 -46.64 -25.29
C PRO A 18 32.59 -45.46 -26.26
N THR A 19 31.40 -45.12 -26.74
CA THR A 19 31.17 -44.00 -27.66
C THR A 19 31.47 -42.68 -26.96
N ILE A 20 30.95 -42.49 -25.74
CA ILE A 20 31.18 -41.29 -24.92
C ILE A 20 32.68 -41.10 -24.68
N PHE A 21 33.39 -42.16 -24.29
CA PHE A 21 34.82 -42.11 -24.03
C PHE A 21 35.64 -41.77 -25.29
N THR A 22 35.22 -42.27 -26.46
CA THR A 22 35.94 -42.03 -27.73
C THR A 22 35.66 -40.64 -28.29
N SER A 23 34.43 -40.12 -28.14
CA SER A 23 34.03 -38.83 -28.72
C SER A 23 34.27 -37.63 -27.81
N LEU A 24 34.07 -37.78 -26.50
CA LEU A 24 34.07 -36.69 -25.52
C LEU A 24 35.26 -36.78 -24.55
N GLY A 25 35.88 -37.96 -24.43
CA GLY A 25 37.00 -38.20 -23.52
C GLY A 25 36.56 -38.34 -22.05
N LEU A 26 37.54 -38.38 -21.15
CA LEU A 26 37.32 -38.46 -19.70
C LEU A 26 36.68 -37.19 -19.12
N GLU A 27 36.90 -36.03 -19.76
CA GLU A 27 36.42 -34.70 -19.33
C GLU A 27 35.07 -34.33 -19.97
N TYR A 28 34.18 -35.31 -20.16
CA TYR A 28 32.90 -35.05 -20.80
C TYR A 28 31.98 -34.16 -19.94
N ASP A 29 32.12 -34.19 -18.62
CA ASP A 29 31.30 -33.37 -17.72
C ASP A 29 31.68 -31.88 -17.80
N ASP A 30 32.97 -31.56 -17.74
CA ASP A 30 33.50 -30.20 -17.70
C ASP A 30 33.36 -29.45 -19.03
N LYS A 31 33.38 -30.16 -20.17
CA LYS A 31 33.27 -29.52 -21.49
C LYS A 31 31.85 -29.45 -22.00
N VAL A 32 31.08 -30.52 -21.84
CA VAL A 32 29.78 -30.67 -22.51
C VAL A 32 28.67 -30.05 -21.68
N LEU A 33 28.68 -30.26 -20.35
CA LEU A 33 27.59 -29.77 -19.49
C LEU A 33 27.49 -28.25 -19.45
N PRO A 34 28.60 -27.47 -19.34
CA PRO A 34 28.51 -26.01 -19.37
C PRO A 34 28.10 -25.49 -20.75
N SER A 35 28.51 -26.17 -21.83
CA SER A 35 28.19 -25.76 -23.19
C SER A 35 26.68 -25.90 -23.46
N ILE A 36 26.12 -27.09 -23.23
CA ILE A 36 24.69 -27.34 -23.41
C ILE A 36 23.85 -26.54 -22.41
N GLY A 37 24.31 -26.45 -21.15
CA GLY A 37 23.65 -25.68 -20.10
C GLY A 37 23.50 -24.21 -20.47
N ASN A 38 24.58 -23.56 -20.92
CA ASN A 38 24.55 -22.15 -21.32
C ASN A 38 23.73 -21.92 -22.60
N GLU A 39 23.77 -22.84 -23.57
CA GLU A 39 22.97 -22.75 -24.80
C GLU A 39 21.47 -22.83 -24.49
N VAL A 40 21.04 -23.89 -23.81
CA VAL A 40 19.62 -24.12 -23.49
C VAL A 40 19.08 -23.01 -22.60
N LEU A 41 19.88 -22.57 -21.62
CA LEU A 41 19.49 -21.48 -20.74
C LEU A 41 19.24 -20.18 -21.52
N LYS A 42 20.13 -19.80 -22.44
CA LYS A 42 19.94 -18.60 -23.28
C LYS A 42 18.71 -18.74 -24.17
N ALA A 43 18.49 -19.92 -24.77
CA ALA A 43 17.35 -20.18 -25.64
C ALA A 43 16.00 -20.09 -24.89
N VAL A 44 15.94 -20.55 -23.64
CA VAL A 44 14.73 -20.47 -22.81
C VAL A 44 14.55 -19.06 -22.26
N VAL A 45 15.60 -18.43 -21.73
CA VAL A 45 15.52 -17.05 -21.20
C VAL A 45 15.11 -16.04 -22.26
N ALA A 46 15.44 -16.28 -23.54
CA ALA A 46 15.00 -15.42 -24.64
C ALA A 46 13.48 -15.47 -24.91
N GLN A 47 12.79 -16.54 -24.52
CA GLN A 47 11.35 -16.71 -24.74
C GLN A 47 10.49 -16.13 -23.61
N PHE A 48 11.07 -15.95 -22.42
CA PHE A 48 10.35 -15.48 -21.24
C PHE A 48 10.75 -14.07 -20.85
N ASN A 49 9.76 -13.30 -20.42
CA ASN A 49 10.04 -12.00 -19.81
C ASN A 49 10.63 -12.22 -18.42
N ALA A 50 11.49 -11.28 -18.00
CA ALA A 50 12.14 -11.33 -16.70
C ALA A 50 11.16 -11.39 -15.52
N ASP A 51 9.96 -10.80 -15.65
CA ASP A 51 8.88 -10.88 -14.65
C ASP A 51 8.32 -12.32 -14.53
N GLN A 52 8.14 -13.00 -15.66
CA GLN A 52 7.65 -14.39 -15.70
C GLN A 52 8.68 -15.38 -15.16
N LEU A 53 9.97 -15.10 -15.34
CA LEU A 53 11.05 -15.91 -14.78
C LEU A 53 11.03 -15.92 -13.24
N LEU A 54 10.52 -14.86 -12.61
CA LEU A 54 10.38 -14.77 -11.17
C LEU A 54 9.11 -15.48 -10.67
N THR A 55 7.97 -15.19 -11.30
CA THR A 55 6.67 -15.72 -10.87
C THR A 55 6.51 -17.21 -11.19
N ASP A 56 6.88 -17.63 -12.41
CA ASP A 56 6.67 -18.99 -12.91
C ASP A 56 7.95 -19.83 -12.92
N ARG A 57 8.83 -19.60 -11.94
CA ARG A 57 10.11 -20.31 -11.81
C ARG A 57 9.96 -21.85 -11.89
N PRO A 58 8.96 -22.51 -11.27
CA PRO A 58 8.78 -23.95 -11.39
C PRO A 58 8.50 -24.40 -12.84
N HIS A 59 7.71 -23.62 -13.58
CA HIS A 59 7.37 -23.91 -14.97
C HIS A 59 8.60 -23.76 -15.88
N VAL A 60 9.33 -22.65 -15.72
CA VAL A 60 10.58 -22.42 -16.45
C VAL A 60 11.61 -23.51 -16.14
N SER A 61 11.73 -23.92 -14.87
CA SER A 61 12.64 -25.01 -14.48
C SER A 61 12.28 -26.34 -15.15
N ALA A 62 10.99 -26.67 -15.26
CA ALA A 62 10.55 -27.87 -15.96
C ALA A 62 10.88 -27.81 -17.47
N LEU A 63 10.65 -26.66 -18.09
CA LEU A 63 10.94 -26.45 -19.51
C LEU A 63 12.44 -26.53 -19.81
N VAL A 64 13.28 -25.88 -18.99
CA VAL A 64 14.74 -25.98 -19.08
C VAL A 64 15.19 -27.43 -18.92
N ARG A 65 14.66 -28.15 -17.93
CA ARG A 65 14.98 -29.57 -17.71
C ARG A 65 14.64 -30.41 -18.95
N ASP A 66 13.45 -30.28 -19.51
CA ASP A 66 13.02 -31.08 -20.66
C ASP A 66 13.86 -30.75 -21.92
N ALA A 67 14.18 -29.47 -22.12
CA ALA A 67 15.07 -29.05 -23.21
C ALA A 67 16.50 -29.58 -23.03
N LEU A 68 17.02 -29.56 -21.79
CA LEU A 68 18.34 -30.06 -21.48
C LEU A 68 18.43 -31.58 -21.62
N ILE A 69 17.40 -32.32 -21.18
CA ILE A 69 17.30 -33.78 -21.37
C ILE A 69 17.33 -34.14 -22.85
N ARG A 70 16.58 -33.43 -23.70
CA ARG A 70 16.59 -33.68 -25.15
C ARG A 70 17.99 -33.52 -25.74
N ARG A 71 18.70 -32.43 -25.40
CA ARG A 71 20.06 -32.22 -25.89
C ARG A 71 21.07 -33.18 -25.28
N ALA A 72 20.98 -33.49 -24.00
CA ALA A 72 21.90 -34.43 -23.34
C ALA A 72 21.81 -35.85 -23.92
N ARG A 73 20.62 -36.27 -24.39
CA ARG A 73 20.44 -37.55 -25.10
C ARG A 73 21.24 -37.64 -26.40
N GLU A 74 21.43 -36.54 -27.14
CA GLU A 74 22.27 -36.54 -28.35
C GLU A 74 23.73 -36.90 -28.04
N PHE A 75 24.17 -36.60 -26.82
CA PHE A 75 25.51 -36.92 -26.32
C PHE A 75 25.54 -38.20 -25.46
N ASN A 76 24.44 -38.94 -25.37
CA ASN A 76 24.27 -40.15 -24.54
C ASN A 76 24.52 -39.91 -23.03
N ILE A 77 24.22 -38.70 -22.55
CA ILE A 77 24.33 -38.33 -21.13
C ILE A 77 22.93 -38.32 -20.52
N ILE A 78 22.78 -38.95 -19.36
CA ILE A 78 21.54 -38.95 -18.59
C ILE A 78 21.63 -37.83 -17.54
N LEU A 79 20.60 -36.98 -17.48
CA LEU A 79 20.46 -35.96 -16.45
C LEU A 79 19.50 -36.47 -15.38
N ASP A 80 19.98 -36.57 -14.14
CA ASP A 80 19.19 -37.02 -13.00
C ASP A 80 18.43 -35.85 -12.35
N ASP A 81 19.09 -34.69 -12.22
CA ASP A 81 18.46 -33.48 -11.68
C ASP A 81 19.03 -32.19 -12.28
N VAL A 82 18.17 -31.18 -12.41
CA VAL A 82 18.48 -29.87 -12.95
C VAL A 82 17.79 -28.80 -12.10
N ALA A 83 18.59 -27.98 -11.42
CA ALA A 83 18.08 -26.94 -10.54
C ALA A 83 18.72 -25.58 -10.83
N ILE A 84 17.88 -24.55 -10.99
CA ILE A 84 18.33 -23.15 -11.06
C ILE A 84 18.72 -22.73 -9.64
N THR A 85 19.99 -22.44 -9.36
CA THR A 85 20.43 -22.13 -7.98
C THR A 85 20.33 -20.65 -7.68
N HIS A 86 20.85 -19.79 -8.55
CA HIS A 86 20.86 -18.34 -8.37
C HIS A 86 20.35 -17.65 -9.62
N LEU A 87 19.43 -16.71 -9.43
CA LEU A 87 18.92 -15.84 -10.47
C LEU A 87 19.13 -14.40 -9.96
N SER A 88 20.02 -13.67 -10.62
CA SER A 88 20.35 -12.30 -10.28
C SER A 88 20.07 -11.39 -11.47
N TYR A 89 19.28 -10.35 -11.25
CA TYR A 89 19.03 -9.32 -12.24
C TYR A 89 20.06 -8.20 -12.09
N GLY A 90 20.47 -7.61 -13.20
CA GLY A 90 21.28 -6.39 -13.15
C GLY A 90 20.56 -5.29 -12.36
N ILE A 91 21.33 -4.46 -11.64
CA ILE A 91 20.82 -3.41 -10.76
C ILE A 91 19.80 -2.48 -11.42
N GLU A 92 20.01 -2.14 -12.70
CA GLU A 92 19.11 -1.28 -13.48
C GLU A 92 17.74 -1.93 -13.71
N PHE A 93 17.70 -3.26 -13.86
CA PHE A 93 16.45 -3.99 -14.07
C PHE A 93 15.64 -4.05 -12.76
N SER A 94 16.28 -4.36 -11.64
CA SER A 94 15.62 -4.36 -10.32
C SER A 94 15.04 -2.98 -10.00
N GLN A 95 15.77 -1.90 -10.27
CA GLN A 95 15.28 -0.53 -10.10
C GLN A 95 14.10 -0.20 -11.03
N ALA A 96 14.12 -0.67 -12.27
CA ALA A 96 13.01 -0.45 -13.21
C ALA A 96 11.74 -1.19 -12.78
N VAL A 97 11.87 -2.42 -12.28
CA VAL A 97 10.75 -3.20 -11.74
C VAL A 97 10.19 -2.56 -10.47
N GLU A 98 11.06 -2.15 -9.55
CA GLU A 98 10.65 -1.45 -8.33
C GLU A 98 9.90 -0.15 -8.67
N LYS A 99 10.41 0.65 -9.60
CA LYS A 99 9.73 1.86 -10.08
C LYS A 99 8.37 1.57 -10.69
N LYS A 100 8.24 0.51 -11.50
CA LYS A 100 6.93 0.09 -12.05
C LYS A 100 5.97 -0.31 -10.93
N GLN A 101 6.45 -1.04 -9.93
CA GLN A 101 5.63 -1.46 -8.80
C GLN A 101 5.15 -0.27 -7.96
N VAL A 102 6.05 0.67 -7.67
CA VAL A 102 5.71 1.92 -6.96
C VAL A 102 4.69 2.72 -7.78
N ALA A 103 4.90 2.89 -9.08
CA ALA A 103 3.97 3.62 -9.94
C ALA A 103 2.58 2.93 -10.01
N GLN A 104 2.53 1.60 -10.06
CA GLN A 104 1.28 0.85 -10.06
C GLN A 104 0.55 0.96 -8.73
N GLN A 105 1.26 0.85 -7.61
CA GLN A 105 0.72 1.03 -6.27
C GLN A 105 0.24 2.48 -6.05
N GLU A 106 0.96 3.47 -6.55
CA GLU A 106 0.57 4.88 -6.50
C GLU A 106 -0.67 5.15 -7.35
N ALA A 107 -0.78 4.52 -8.53
CA ALA A 107 -1.98 4.59 -9.36
C ALA A 107 -3.21 3.97 -8.67
N GLU A 108 -3.05 2.81 -8.03
CA GLU A 108 -4.12 2.18 -7.23
C GLU A 108 -4.53 3.05 -6.04
N ARG A 109 -3.55 3.60 -5.32
CA ARG A 109 -3.81 4.52 -4.22
C ARG A 109 -4.52 5.79 -4.69
N SER A 110 -4.14 6.32 -5.84
CA SER A 110 -4.79 7.49 -6.44
C SER A 110 -6.23 7.21 -6.81
N LYS A 111 -6.51 6.04 -7.41
CA LYS A 111 -7.89 5.58 -7.68
C LYS A 111 -8.71 5.48 -6.39
N PHE A 112 -8.12 4.94 -5.33
CA PHE A 112 -8.79 4.84 -4.03
C PHE A 112 -9.07 6.21 -3.42
N LEU A 113 -8.13 7.15 -3.51
CA LEU A 113 -8.31 8.52 -3.03
C LEU A 113 -9.46 9.24 -3.78
N VAL A 114 -9.52 9.10 -5.11
CA VAL A 114 -10.61 9.66 -5.92
C VAL A 114 -11.94 9.04 -5.53
N ALA A 115 -12.02 7.71 -5.41
CA ALA A 115 -13.24 7.03 -4.99
C ALA A 115 -13.70 7.48 -3.58
N LYS A 116 -12.77 7.64 -2.64
CA LYS A 116 -13.06 8.15 -1.30
C LYS A 116 -13.60 9.59 -1.36
N ALA A 117 -12.96 10.47 -2.13
CA ALA A 117 -13.40 11.85 -2.28
C ALA A 117 -14.79 11.95 -2.94
N GLU A 118 -15.10 11.09 -3.91
CA GLU A 118 -16.45 11.00 -4.48
C GLU A 118 -17.48 10.53 -3.45
N GLN A 119 -17.14 9.54 -2.63
CA GLN A 119 -18.02 9.04 -1.59
C GLN A 119 -18.27 10.09 -0.50
N GLU A 120 -17.24 10.82 -0.07
CA GLU A 120 -17.37 11.93 0.88
C GLU A 120 -18.23 13.06 0.32
N ARG A 121 -18.06 13.41 -0.97
CA ARG A 121 -18.91 14.41 -1.64
C ARG A 121 -20.38 13.98 -1.64
N ARG A 122 -20.66 12.72 -2.01
CA ARG A 122 -22.04 12.18 -2.00
C ARG A 122 -22.63 12.19 -0.59
N ALA A 123 -21.85 11.79 0.42
CA ALA A 123 -22.28 11.82 1.81
C ALA A 123 -22.58 13.24 2.31
N ALA A 124 -21.78 14.24 1.90
CA ALA A 124 -22.00 15.64 2.24
C ALA A 124 -23.29 16.19 1.60
N ILE A 125 -23.56 15.88 0.33
CA ILE A 125 -24.81 16.28 -0.34
C ILE A 125 -26.02 15.67 0.36
N VAL A 126 -26.00 14.35 0.61
CA VAL A 126 -27.10 13.65 1.30
C VAL A 126 -27.31 14.19 2.71
N ARG A 127 -26.24 14.52 3.44
CA ARG A 127 -26.35 15.14 4.77
C ARG A 127 -26.98 16.53 4.68
N ALA A 128 -26.54 17.37 3.74
CA ALA A 128 -27.09 18.70 3.56
C ALA A 128 -28.57 18.67 3.15
N GLU A 129 -28.96 17.75 2.27
CA GLU A 129 -30.36 17.51 1.90
C GLU A 129 -31.18 17.04 3.11
N GLY A 130 -30.64 16.08 3.88
CA GLY A 130 -31.28 15.59 5.11
C GLY A 130 -31.46 16.68 6.16
N GLU A 131 -30.46 17.54 6.36
CA GLU A 131 -30.54 18.71 7.26
C GLU A 131 -31.54 19.75 6.76
N SER A 132 -31.58 20.02 5.45
CA SER A 132 -32.51 20.97 4.85
C SER A 132 -33.96 20.51 5.00
N GLU A 133 -34.26 19.26 4.67
CA GLU A 133 -35.61 18.70 4.85
C GLU A 133 -35.99 18.62 6.33
N SER A 134 -35.05 18.23 7.21
CA SER A 134 -35.29 18.24 8.66
C SER A 134 -35.60 19.65 9.18
N ALA A 135 -34.83 20.66 8.75
CA ALA A 135 -35.05 22.06 9.13
C ALA A 135 -36.39 22.58 8.60
N ARG A 136 -36.80 22.17 7.39
CA ARG A 136 -38.11 22.54 6.83
C ARG A 136 -39.25 21.94 7.65
N LEU A 137 -39.19 20.66 7.98
CA LEU A 137 -40.18 19.99 8.82
C LEU A 137 -40.26 20.59 10.23
N ILE A 138 -39.11 20.90 10.84
CA ILE A 138 -39.07 21.58 12.15
C ILE A 138 -39.68 22.98 12.05
N SER A 139 -39.39 23.73 10.98
CA SER A 139 -39.94 25.08 10.78
C SER A 139 -41.46 25.05 10.59
N GLU A 140 -41.96 24.11 9.78
CA GLU A 140 -43.40 23.87 9.58
C GLU A 140 -44.08 23.46 10.90
N ALA A 141 -43.48 22.52 11.66
CA ALA A 141 -44.00 22.08 12.95
C ALA A 141 -43.98 23.21 14.00
N THR A 142 -42.94 24.04 14.03
CA THR A 142 -42.82 25.17 14.97
C THR A 142 -43.80 26.29 14.62
N ALA A 143 -44.03 26.55 13.32
CA ALA A 143 -45.04 27.49 12.86
C ALA A 143 -46.46 27.04 13.28
N ALA A 144 -46.75 25.74 13.24
CA ALA A 144 -48.01 25.18 13.69
C ALA A 144 -48.17 25.18 15.23
N ALA A 145 -47.08 24.96 15.98
CA ALA A 145 -47.09 24.92 17.44
C ALA A 145 -47.02 26.31 18.13
N GLY A 146 -46.71 27.38 17.37
CA GLY A 146 -46.75 28.77 17.84
C GLY A 146 -45.52 29.24 18.63
N THR A 147 -45.52 30.53 19.00
CA THR A 147 -44.37 31.24 19.62
C THR A 147 -43.96 30.71 21.01
N GLY A 148 -44.79 29.90 21.67
CA GLY A 148 -44.52 29.36 22.99
C GLY A 148 -43.29 28.44 23.07
N LEU A 149 -42.99 27.68 22.00
CA LEU A 149 -41.82 26.80 21.97
C LEU A 149 -40.50 27.59 21.92
N ILE A 150 -40.50 28.73 21.22
CA ILE A 150 -39.33 29.61 21.09
C ILE A 150 -39.03 30.29 22.42
N GLU A 151 -40.04 30.79 23.12
CA GLU A 151 -39.87 31.38 24.45
C GLU A 151 -39.41 30.34 25.48
N LEU A 152 -39.93 29.11 25.45
CA LEU A 152 -39.45 28.04 26.34
C LEU A 152 -37.97 27.72 26.10
N ARG A 153 -37.57 27.55 24.83
CA ARG A 153 -36.16 27.36 24.42
C ARG A 153 -35.26 28.51 24.88
N ARG A 154 -35.76 29.75 24.81
CA ARG A 154 -35.04 30.95 25.25
C ARG A 154 -34.81 30.94 26.76
N ILE A 155 -35.80 30.52 27.54
CA ILE A 155 -35.69 30.38 29.00
C ILE A 155 -34.71 29.26 29.37
N GLU A 156 -34.75 28.12 28.67
CA GLU A 156 -33.82 27.01 28.89
C GLU A 156 -32.37 27.40 28.57
N ALA A 157 -32.13 28.04 27.43
CA ALA A 157 -30.80 28.54 27.06
C ALA A 157 -30.29 29.58 28.07
N ALA A 158 -31.14 30.49 28.53
CA ALA A 158 -30.79 31.45 29.58
C ALA A 158 -30.43 30.76 30.90
N LYS A 159 -31.15 29.71 31.28
CA LYS A 159 -30.87 28.90 32.47
C LYS A 159 -29.52 28.18 32.36
N GLU A 160 -29.21 27.63 31.20
CA GLU A 160 -27.96 26.91 30.94
C GLU A 160 -26.75 27.86 30.94
N ILE A 161 -26.86 28.99 30.24
CA ILE A 161 -25.85 30.07 30.25
C ILE A 161 -25.62 30.58 31.68
N ALA A 162 -26.68 30.80 32.47
CA ALA A 162 -26.55 31.22 33.85
C ALA A 162 -25.84 30.18 34.73
N ALA A 163 -26.09 28.89 34.50
CA ALA A 163 -25.43 27.79 35.21
C ALA A 163 -23.93 27.68 34.86
N GLU A 164 -23.57 27.86 33.59
CA GLU A 164 -22.18 27.87 33.11
C GLU A 164 -21.41 29.08 33.69
N LEU A 165 -22.03 30.27 33.65
CA LEU A 165 -21.48 31.51 34.23
C LEU A 165 -21.25 31.39 35.74
N ALA A 166 -22.20 30.79 36.48
CA ALA A 166 -22.09 30.58 37.93
C ALA A 166 -20.96 29.63 38.33
N ARG A 167 -20.52 28.73 37.44
CA ARG A 167 -19.38 27.83 37.68
C ARG A 167 -18.03 28.47 37.34
N SER A 168 -18.01 29.48 36.49
CA SER A 168 -16.75 30.11 36.07
C SER A 168 -16.22 31.09 37.15
N PRO A 169 -15.00 30.89 37.68
CA PRO A 169 -14.47 31.67 38.81
C PRO A 169 -14.08 33.12 38.50
N ASN A 170 -14.17 33.55 37.23
CA ASN A 170 -13.76 34.89 36.76
C ASN A 170 -14.94 35.81 36.37
N VAL A 171 -16.19 35.46 36.71
CA VAL A 171 -17.34 36.32 36.39
C VAL A 171 -17.61 37.29 37.54
N ALA A 172 -17.26 38.57 37.31
CA ALA A 172 -17.67 39.66 38.17
C ALA A 172 -19.09 40.11 37.78
N TYR A 173 -20.05 39.91 38.69
CA TYR A 173 -21.41 40.39 38.50
C TYR A 173 -21.40 41.91 38.69
N VAL A 174 -21.49 42.66 37.58
CA VAL A 174 -21.65 44.12 37.63
C VAL A 174 -23.15 44.40 37.50
N PRO A 175 -23.88 44.65 38.61
CA PRO A 175 -25.27 45.05 38.50
C PRO A 175 -25.32 46.40 37.77
N SER A 176 -26.04 46.47 36.66
CA SER A 176 -26.35 47.72 35.96
C SER A 176 -27.43 48.47 36.74
N GLY A 177 -27.09 48.92 37.95
CA GLY A 177 -27.83 49.89 38.73
C GLY A 177 -27.10 51.21 38.66
N ASP A 178 -27.81 52.24 38.21
CA ASP A 178 -27.40 53.63 38.11
C ASP A 178 -26.56 54.11 39.33
N ASN A 179 -25.42 54.76 39.05
CA ASN A 179 -24.43 55.35 39.97
C ASN A 179 -23.26 54.47 40.47
N GLY A 180 -22.33 54.15 39.56
CA GLY A 180 -21.02 54.79 39.53
C GLY A 180 -20.14 54.81 40.79
N ARG A 181 -20.12 53.77 41.63
CA ARG A 181 -19.13 53.68 42.73
C ARG A 181 -18.62 52.25 42.94
N MET A 182 -17.66 51.87 42.09
CA MET A 182 -16.78 50.72 42.31
C MET A 182 -15.81 51.04 43.46
N LEU A 183 -16.04 50.46 44.65
CA LEU A 183 -15.03 50.42 45.72
C LEU A 183 -14.07 49.26 45.43
N LEU A 184 -13.16 49.44 44.46
CA LEU A 184 -11.95 48.64 44.38
C LEU A 184 -10.90 49.31 45.29
N GLY A 185 -10.67 48.71 46.45
CA GLY A 185 -9.65 49.14 47.40
C GLY A 185 -8.25 49.01 46.81
N LEU A 186 -7.78 50.06 46.15
CA LEU A 186 -6.36 50.29 45.87
C LEU A 186 -5.81 51.15 47.00
N ASN A 187 -5.01 50.49 47.84
CA ASN A 187 -4.20 51.06 48.90
C ASN A 187 -3.23 52.09 48.29
N ALA A 188 -3.60 53.38 48.32
CA ALA A 188 -2.72 54.47 47.97
C ALA A 188 -1.76 54.71 49.15
N ALA A 189 -0.61 54.03 49.10
CA ALA A 189 0.56 54.40 49.89
C ALA A 189 0.87 55.90 49.69
N GLY A 190 1.08 56.58 50.81
CA GLY A 190 0.85 58.01 50.96
C GLY A 190 1.81 58.97 50.26
N PHE A 191 1.41 60.24 50.28
CA PHE A 191 2.26 61.44 50.26
C PHE A 191 1.45 62.65 50.78
N GLY A 192 1.93 63.27 51.88
CA GLY A 192 1.70 64.65 52.38
C GLY A 192 0.26 65.16 52.53
N ARG A 193 -0.19 65.68 53.68
CA ARG A 193 0.45 66.53 54.70
C ARG A 193 -0.19 66.30 56.06
#